data_AF-A0A2S0JLX3-F1
#
_entry.id   AF-A0A2S0JLX3-F1
#
_cell.length_a   1.000
_cell.length_b   1.000
_cell.length_c   1.000
_cell.angle_alpha   90.00
_cell.angle_beta   90.00
_cell.angle_gamma   90.00
#
_symmetry.space_group_name_H-M   'P 1'
#
loop_
_entity.id
_entity.type
_entity.pdbx_description
1 polymer ?
#
loop_
_entity_poly.entity_id
_entity_poly.type
_entity_poly.pdbx_seq_one_letter_code
_entity_poly.pdbx_strand_id
1 'polypeptide(L)' 'MKKIKKQAGFTLIEMLIVLLIISVLIMQFRNE' A
#
# COMPACT_ATOMS: atom_id res chain seq x y z
N MET A 1 17.57 -25.70 7.51
CA MET A 1 16.55 -24.62 7.59
C MET A 1 16.06 -24.28 6.19
N LYS A 2 14.86 -24.74 5.80
CA LYS A 2 14.27 -24.41 4.48
C LYS A 2 13.88 -22.93 4.49
N LYS A 3 14.49 -22.14 3.61
CA LYS A 3 14.16 -20.72 3.39
C LYS A 3 12.71 -20.62 2.93
N ILE A 4 11.84 -20.14 3.82
CA ILE A 4 10.43 -19.87 3.54
C ILE A 4 10.43 -18.77 2.48
N LYS A 5 10.21 -19.14 1.20
CA LYS A 5 9.83 -18.20 0.16
C LYS A 5 8.41 -17.74 0.48
N LYS A 6 8.29 -16.84 1.47
CA LYS A 6 7.04 -16.15 1.77
C LYS A 6 6.87 -15.13 0.66
N GLN A 7 6.39 -15.60 -0.49
CA GLN A 7 5.85 -14.74 -1.52
C GLN A 7 4.61 -14.12 -0.87
N ALA A 8 4.82 -12.99 -0.20
CA ALA A 8 3.78 -12.16 0.35
C ALA A 8 3.03 -11.58 -0.86
N GLY A 9 2.00 -12.28 -1.30
CA GLY A 9 1.06 -11.73 -2.25
C GLY A 9 0.40 -10.52 -1.60
N PHE A 10 0.44 -9.39 -2.30
CA PHE A 10 -0.34 -8.22 -1.90
C PHE A 10 -1.81 -8.60 -1.86
N THR A 11 -2.45 -8.38 -0.72
CA THR A 11 -3.89 -8.55 -0.59
C THR A 11 -4.63 -7.39 -1.25
N LEU A 12 -5.88 -7.61 -1.65
CA LEU A 12 -6.75 -6.54 -2.17
C LEU A 12 -6.92 -5.40 -1.16
N ILE A 13 -6.90 -5.73 0.13
CA ILE A 13 -6.99 -4.75 1.22
C ILE A 13 -5.75 -3.87 1.26
N GLU A 14 -4.56 -4.44 1.13
CA GLU A 14 -3.31 -3.65 1.05
C GLU A 14 -3.33 -2.71 -0.16
N MET A 15 -3.86 -3.14 -1.30
CA MET A 15 -4.01 -2.27 -2.47
C MET A 15 -4.95 -1.08 -2.20
N LEU A 16 -6.07 -1.32 -1.51
CA LEU A 16 -7.01 -0.25 -1.13
C LEU A 16 -6.38 0.75 -0.16
N ILE A 17 -5.59 0.27 0.81
CA ILE A 17 -4.88 1.13 1.77
C ILE A 17 -3.88 2.03 1.05
N VAL A 18 -3.12 1.48 0.10
CA VAL A 18 -2.16 2.25 -0.71
C VAL A 18 -2.86 3.37 -1.49
N LEU A 19 -4.02 3.08 -2.11
CA LEU A 19 -4.80 4.08 -2.86
C LEU A 19 -5.33 5.20 -1.94
N LEU A 20 -5.77 4.85 -0.73
CA LEU A 20 -6.20 5.83 0.28
C LEU A 20 -5.05 6.76 0.68
N ILE A 21 -3.87 6.20 0.98
CA ILE A 21 -2.70 6.98 1.38
C ILE A 21 -2.31 7.96 0.26
N ILE A 22 -2.20 7.48 -0.98
CA ILE A 22 -1.87 8.33 -2.14
C ILE A 22 -2.91 9.45 -2.31
N SER A 23 -4.20 9.14 -2.17
CA SER A 23 -5.27 10.13 -2.29
C SER A 23 -5.16 11.24 -1.25
N VAL A 24 -4.89 10.87 0.02
CA VAL A 24 -4.70 11.85 1.10
C VAL A 24 -3.46 12.71 0.85
N LEU A 25 -2.35 12.09 0.44
CA LEU A 25 -1.11 12.82 0.14
C LEU A 25 -1.29 13.82 -1.00
N ILE A 26 -1.97 13.44 -2.08
CA ILE A 26 -2.28 14.36 -3.19
C ILE A 26 -3.16 15.51 -2.70
N MET A 27 -4.18 15.21 -1.89
CA MET A 27 -5.08 16.22 -1.35
C MET A 27 -4.35 17.22 -0.44
N GLN A 28 -3.49 16.73 0.46
CA GLN A 28 -2.67 17.58 1.34
C GLN A 28 -1.70 18.44 0.53
N PHE A 29 -0.97 17.84 -0.40
CA PHE A 29 0.01 18.54 -1.24
C PHE A 29 -0.63 19.58 -2.18
N ARG A 30 -1.88 19.37 -2.62
CA ARG A 30 -2.62 20.34 -3.44
C ARG A 30 -3.11 21.55 -2.63
N ASN A 31 -3.31 21.39 -1.33
CA ASN A 31 -3.90 22.41 -0.46
C ASN A 31 -2.84 23.34 0.18
N GLU A 32 -1.55 23.03 0.02
CA GLU A 32 -0.43 23.97 0.16
C GLU A 32 -0.22 24.75 -1.16
#